data_AF-A0A356E6Q5-F1
#
_entry.id   AF-A0A356E6Q5-F1
#
_cell.length_a   1.000
_cell.length_b   1.000
_cell.length_c   1.000
_cell.angle_alpha   90.00
_cell.angle_beta   90.00
_cell.angle_gamma   90.00
#
_symmetry.space_group_name_H-M   'P 1'
#
loop_
_entity.id
_entity.type
_entity.pdbx_description
1 polymer ?
#
loop_
_entity_poly.entity_id
_entity_poly.type
_entity_poly.pdbx_seq_one_letter_code
_entity_poly.pdbx_strand_id
1 'polypeptide(L)'
;MQSNSPISEYLAQSALGGANQSYIEDLYEDYLRDQNSVDESWREIFRTLPTSTAVEQPHSQVRDYFKRLARDNSQTGSRVIDPKVSTSLVKVLQWVNGHRNRGHLDADLDPLKLWERMPSPTLDYKFYGFTDNDLDKEFDIGGYVYNKSKITLRELAKALKETYCSTIGIEFMHINDLEARTWLQRKVENLMNKPLFTPDEKVKFLQELTAADGLERYLGARFPGAKRFSLEGSDAFIPLIKEIIRHGAKTGVKEIVIGMAHRGRLNVLVNVLGKKTEELFDEFAGKHQGNRTGDVKYHQGFSSDFMSEDGLVHLALAFNPSHLEIVSPVVSGSVRARQKRIGDNDFTRVLPITVHGDSAVIGQGVVQETLNMSSTRGYKVGGTIRIVINNQIGFTTSNTKDTRSTEYCTDIAKMIEAPVIHVNGDDPEAVAYAARMAV
;
A
#
# COMPACT_ATOMS: atom_id res chain seq x y z
N MET A 1 45.43 -23.09 -4.80
CA MET A 1 45.13 -24.44 -5.31
C MET A 1 45.72 -24.52 -6.70
N GLN A 2 46.88 -25.20 -6.84
CA GLN A 2 47.38 -25.60 -8.16
C GLN A 2 46.47 -26.69 -8.68
N SER A 3 45.53 -26.34 -9.55
CA SER A 3 45.00 -27.32 -10.51
C SER A 3 46.01 -27.35 -11.64
N ASN A 4 46.85 -28.38 -11.69
CA ASN A 4 47.70 -28.64 -12.84
C ASN A 4 46.79 -28.89 -14.05
N SER A 5 46.65 -27.88 -14.91
CA SER A 5 46.01 -28.05 -16.21
C SER A 5 46.97 -28.83 -17.13
N PRO A 6 46.49 -29.76 -17.97
CA PRO A 6 47.29 -30.43 -18.99
C PRO A 6 48.17 -29.48 -19.81
N ILE A 7 47.67 -28.27 -20.11
CA ILE A 7 48.46 -27.24 -20.81
C ILE A 7 49.63 -26.70 -19.96
N SER A 8 49.46 -26.57 -18.64
CA SER A 8 50.53 -26.11 -17.74
C SER A 8 51.66 -27.13 -17.60
N GLU A 9 51.32 -28.42 -17.60
CA GLU A 9 52.32 -29.51 -17.60
C GLU A 9 53.05 -29.61 -18.93
N TYR A 10 52.34 -29.44 -20.05
CA TYR A 10 52.94 -29.36 -21.38
C TYR A 10 53.90 -28.17 -21.50
N LEU A 11 53.50 -26.99 -21.02
CA LEU A 11 54.34 -25.78 -21.03
C LEU A 11 55.57 -25.93 -20.13
N ALA A 12 55.47 -26.67 -19.02
CA ALA A 12 56.61 -26.95 -18.14
C ALA A 12 57.63 -27.92 -18.75
N GLN A 13 57.20 -28.77 -19.69
CA GLN A 13 58.05 -29.77 -20.35
C GLN A 13 58.49 -29.36 -21.77
N SER A 14 57.92 -28.28 -22.32
CA SER A 14 58.18 -27.81 -23.68
C SER A 14 59.15 -26.63 -23.72
N ALA A 15 59.91 -26.52 -24.82
CA ALA A 15 60.74 -25.35 -25.14
C ALA A 15 59.91 -24.06 -25.33
N LEU A 16 58.58 -24.18 -25.44
CA LEU A 16 57.63 -23.08 -25.53
C LEU A 16 57.27 -22.46 -24.17
N GLY A 17 57.75 -23.04 -23.06
CA GLY A 17 57.58 -22.50 -21.71
C GLY A 17 58.38 -21.20 -21.46
N GLY A 18 57.96 -20.42 -20.46
CA GLY A 18 58.62 -19.16 -20.09
C GLY A 18 57.99 -17.94 -20.77
N ALA A 19 58.73 -17.25 -21.65
CA ALA A 19 58.31 -15.94 -22.19
C ALA A 19 57.02 -16.00 -23.03
N ASN A 20 56.76 -17.12 -23.70
CA ASN A 20 55.57 -17.31 -24.55
C ASN A 20 54.39 -17.95 -23.81
N GLN A 21 54.56 -18.24 -22.52
CA GLN A 21 53.60 -19.02 -21.75
C GLN A 21 52.21 -18.37 -21.71
N SER A 22 52.14 -17.06 -21.43
CA SER A 22 50.86 -16.36 -21.36
C SER A 22 50.11 -16.35 -22.69
N TYR A 23 50.83 -16.22 -23.81
CA TYR A 23 50.25 -16.22 -25.14
C TYR A 23 49.66 -17.59 -25.51
N ILE A 24 50.36 -18.67 -25.18
CA ILE A 24 49.91 -20.04 -25.47
C ILE A 24 48.76 -20.43 -24.53
N GLU A 25 48.78 -19.97 -23.27
CA GLU A 25 47.64 -20.12 -22.35
C GLU A 25 46.39 -19.41 -22.89
N ASP A 26 46.51 -18.18 -23.38
CA ASP A 26 45.38 -17.44 -23.96
C ASP A 26 44.86 -18.10 -25.24
N LEU A 27 45.75 -18.65 -26.08
CA LEU A 27 45.37 -19.38 -27.29
C LEU A 27 44.65 -20.70 -26.96
N TYR A 28 45.06 -21.37 -25.89
CA TYR A 28 44.40 -22.60 -25.41
C TYR A 28 43.03 -22.31 -24.81
N GLU A 29 42.87 -21.18 -24.12
CA GLU A 29 41.59 -20.71 -23.61
C GLU A 29 40.57 -20.44 -24.73
N ASP A 30 41.02 -19.87 -25.85
CA ASP A 30 40.19 -19.67 -27.04
C ASP A 30 39.81 -21.00 -27.69
N TYR A 31 40.74 -21.96 -27.76
CA TYR A 31 40.48 -23.34 -28.21
C TYR A 31 39.40 -24.04 -27.36
N LEU A 32 39.41 -23.85 -26.03
CA LEU A 32 38.39 -24.39 -25.12
C LEU A 32 37.00 -23.74 -25.31
N ARG A 33 36.93 -22.50 -25.82
CA ARG A 33 35.66 -21.82 -26.13
C ARG A 33 35.09 -22.25 -27.49
N ASP A 34 35.95 -22.26 -28.50
CA ASP A 34 35.63 -22.71 -29.85
C ASP A 34 36.89 -23.28 -30.49
N GLN A 35 36.87 -24.58 -30.82
CA GLN A 35 38.02 -25.25 -31.40
C GLN A 35 38.44 -24.64 -32.74
N ASN A 36 37.52 -24.04 -33.50
CA ASN A 36 37.82 -23.43 -34.80
C ASN A 36 38.35 -22.00 -34.72
N SER A 37 38.40 -21.42 -33.52
CA SER A 37 38.92 -20.05 -33.31
C SER A 37 40.45 -19.97 -33.39
N VAL A 38 41.12 -21.12 -33.43
CA VAL A 38 42.58 -21.24 -33.43
C VAL A 38 43.07 -21.89 -34.71
N ASP A 39 44.26 -21.52 -35.19
CA ASP A 39 44.91 -22.11 -36.36
C ASP A 39 45.05 -23.64 -36.26
N GLU A 40 44.99 -24.32 -37.41
CA GLU A 40 45.00 -25.79 -37.48
C GLU A 40 46.24 -26.41 -36.83
N SER A 41 47.41 -25.77 -36.99
CA SER A 41 48.68 -26.23 -36.39
C SER A 41 48.63 -26.30 -34.87
N TRP A 42 47.90 -25.38 -34.22
CA TRP A 42 47.73 -25.35 -32.78
C TRP A 42 46.62 -26.29 -32.31
N ARG A 43 45.55 -26.46 -33.10
CA ARG A 43 44.51 -27.47 -32.81
C ARG A 43 45.08 -28.88 -32.77
N GLU A 44 46.00 -29.22 -33.69
CA GLU A 44 46.68 -30.51 -33.69
C GLU A 44 47.48 -30.71 -32.40
N ILE A 45 48.22 -29.69 -31.96
CA ILE A 45 48.98 -29.73 -30.70
C ILE A 45 48.04 -29.90 -29.50
N PHE A 46 46.97 -29.11 -29.40
CA PHE A 46 46.04 -29.18 -28.27
C PHE A 46 45.25 -30.50 -28.19
N ARG A 47 44.98 -31.16 -29.32
CA ARG A 47 44.39 -32.52 -29.34
C ARG A 47 45.31 -33.59 -28.75
N THR A 48 46.62 -33.37 -28.76
CA THR A 48 47.59 -34.33 -28.20
C THR A 48 47.76 -34.22 -26.67
N LEU A 49 47.16 -33.21 -26.05
CA LEU A 49 47.22 -33.03 -24.61
C LEU A 49 46.44 -34.16 -23.89
N PRO A 50 46.93 -34.65 -22.74
CA PRO A 50 46.24 -35.69 -21.98
C PRO A 50 44.85 -35.23 -21.56
N THR A 51 43.82 -36.01 -21.87
CA THR A 51 42.46 -35.73 -21.41
C THR A 51 42.40 -35.95 -19.90
N SER A 52 42.28 -34.87 -19.14
CA SER A 52 42.05 -34.94 -17.69
C SER A 52 40.70 -35.58 -17.38
N THR A 53 40.55 -36.18 -16.19
CA THR A 53 39.27 -36.73 -15.70
C THR A 53 38.21 -35.66 -15.46
N ALA A 54 38.57 -34.37 -15.47
CA ALA A 54 37.67 -33.23 -15.40
C ALA A 54 37.66 -32.48 -16.74
N VAL A 55 36.47 -32.07 -17.20
CA VAL A 55 36.33 -31.25 -18.41
C VAL A 55 36.98 -29.89 -18.17
N GLU A 56 38.00 -29.57 -18.96
CA GLU A 56 38.70 -28.29 -18.91
C GLU A 56 37.77 -27.16 -19.37
N GLN A 57 37.82 -26.02 -18.68
CA GLN A 57 36.96 -24.87 -18.92
C GLN A 57 37.80 -23.60 -19.00
N PRO A 58 37.43 -22.60 -19.81
CA PRO A 58 38.15 -21.34 -19.88
C PRO A 58 38.22 -20.61 -18.51
N HIS A 59 39.42 -20.37 -18.00
CA HIS A 59 39.73 -19.68 -16.74
C HIS A 59 39.97 -18.17 -16.89
N SER A 60 40.04 -17.64 -18.11
CA SER A 60 40.22 -16.22 -18.45
C SER A 60 39.25 -15.30 -17.70
N GLN A 61 37.96 -15.65 -17.65
CA GLN A 61 36.94 -14.86 -16.92
C GLN A 61 37.20 -14.79 -15.41
N VAL A 62 37.69 -15.90 -14.84
CA VAL A 62 38.03 -16.01 -13.42
C VAL A 62 39.31 -15.21 -13.11
N ARG A 63 40.33 -15.31 -13.98
CA ARG A 63 41.59 -14.54 -13.84
C ARG A 63 41.35 -13.04 -13.94
N ASP A 64 40.52 -12.58 -14.88
CA ASP A 64 40.20 -11.17 -15.04
C ASP A 64 39.37 -10.61 -13.86
N TYR A 65 38.50 -11.45 -13.28
CA TYR A 65 37.80 -11.13 -12.03
C TYR A 65 38.78 -10.93 -10.87
N PHE A 66 39.75 -11.83 -10.68
CA PHE A 66 40.78 -11.69 -9.64
C PHE A 66 41.76 -10.53 -9.89
N LYS A 67 42.08 -10.23 -11.16
CA LYS A 67 42.87 -9.03 -11.51
C LYS A 67 42.14 -7.73 -11.15
N ARG A 68 40.81 -7.68 -11.29
CA ARG A 68 40.01 -6.53 -10.84
C ARG A 68 40.00 -6.41 -9.32
N LEU A 69 39.84 -7.53 -8.61
CA LEU A 69 39.95 -7.59 -7.14
C LEU A 69 41.31 -7.12 -6.62
N ALA A 70 42.41 -7.45 -7.30
CA ALA A 70 43.75 -7.00 -6.92
C ALA A 70 43.98 -5.50 -7.14
N ARG A 71 43.18 -4.86 -8.02
CA ARG A 71 43.19 -3.40 -8.24
C ARG A 71 42.33 -2.65 -7.23
N ASP A 72 41.22 -3.23 -6.78
CA ASP A 72 40.31 -2.65 -5.79
C ASP A 72 40.70 -3.04 -4.36
N ASN A 73 41.85 -2.55 -3.89
CA ASN A 73 42.35 -2.82 -2.53
C ASN A 73 41.71 -1.87 -1.49
N SER A 74 40.39 -2.02 -1.26
CA SER A 74 39.68 -1.35 -0.16
C SER A 74 39.35 -2.36 0.97
N GLN A 75 39.79 -2.05 2.18
CA GLN A 75 39.80 -2.92 3.37
C GLN A 75 38.43 -3.15 4.03
N THR A 76 37.44 -3.58 3.26
CA THR A 76 36.19 -4.11 3.82
C THR A 76 35.91 -5.44 3.13
N GLY A 77 35.85 -6.51 3.91
CA GLY A 77 35.75 -7.88 3.42
C GLY A 77 34.60 -8.06 2.42
N SER A 78 34.92 -7.95 1.14
CA SER A 78 34.01 -8.25 0.05
C SER A 78 33.77 -9.75 0.03
N ARG A 79 32.62 -10.18 0.56
CA ARG A 79 32.09 -11.52 0.27
C ARG A 79 32.01 -11.65 -1.25
N VAL A 80 32.65 -12.67 -1.80
CA VAL A 80 32.58 -13.04 -3.22
C VAL A 80 31.12 -13.35 -3.53
N ILE A 81 30.41 -12.43 -4.18
CA ILE A 81 29.06 -12.66 -4.70
C ILE A 81 29.22 -13.13 -6.15
N ASP A 82 28.84 -14.38 -6.41
CA ASP A 82 28.73 -14.94 -7.76
C ASP A 82 27.88 -13.98 -8.63
N PRO A 83 28.32 -13.61 -9.85
CA PRO A 83 27.55 -12.76 -10.77
C PRO A 83 26.11 -13.23 -11.00
N LYS A 84 25.87 -14.55 -10.97
CA LYS A 84 24.52 -15.14 -11.05
C LYS A 84 23.70 -14.87 -9.77
N VAL A 85 24.32 -14.98 -8.60
CA VAL A 85 23.69 -14.63 -7.30
C VAL A 85 23.36 -13.14 -7.26
N SER A 86 24.24 -12.27 -7.80
CA SER A 86 23.96 -10.85 -7.97
C SER A 86 22.78 -10.59 -8.91
N THR A 87 22.67 -11.34 -10.01
CA THR A 87 21.58 -11.17 -10.99
C THR A 87 20.24 -11.65 -10.45
N SER A 88 20.22 -12.81 -9.77
CA SER A 88 19.01 -13.33 -9.12
C SER A 88 18.56 -12.44 -7.95
N LEU A 89 19.47 -11.85 -7.19
CA LEU A 89 19.13 -10.87 -6.15
C LEU A 89 18.46 -9.63 -6.73
N VAL A 90 18.98 -9.07 -7.83
CA VAL A 90 18.36 -7.93 -8.51
C VAL A 90 16.94 -8.27 -8.95
N LYS A 91 16.71 -9.46 -9.51
CA LYS A 91 15.38 -9.94 -9.90
C LYS A 91 14.42 -10.06 -8.70
N VAL A 92 14.90 -10.59 -7.58
CA VAL A 92 14.13 -10.65 -6.32
C VAL A 92 13.73 -9.24 -5.86
N LEU A 93 14.65 -8.28 -5.87
CA LEU A 93 14.36 -6.90 -5.47
C LEU A 93 13.40 -6.21 -6.45
N GLN A 94 13.50 -6.48 -7.75
CA GLN A 94 12.55 -6.00 -8.76
C GLN A 94 11.15 -6.58 -8.53
N TRP A 95 11.05 -7.85 -8.09
CA TRP A 95 9.78 -8.49 -7.78
C TRP A 95 9.12 -7.92 -6.51
N VAL A 96 9.91 -7.66 -5.47
CA VAL A 96 9.47 -6.92 -4.27
C VAL A 96 8.95 -5.53 -4.66
N ASN A 97 9.69 -4.82 -5.51
CA ASN A 97 9.28 -3.51 -6.00
C ASN A 97 8.00 -3.59 -6.86
N GLY A 98 7.82 -4.67 -7.63
CA GLY A 98 6.58 -4.97 -8.34
C GLY A 98 5.37 -5.01 -7.40
N HIS A 99 5.49 -5.73 -6.29
CA HIS A 99 4.44 -5.80 -5.25
C HIS A 99 4.18 -4.46 -4.55
N ARG A 100 5.23 -3.71 -4.21
CA ARG A 100 5.08 -2.38 -3.60
C ARG A 100 4.33 -1.39 -4.51
N ASN A 101 4.56 -1.47 -5.82
CA ASN A 101 3.93 -0.56 -6.78
C ASN A 101 2.54 -1.00 -7.22
N ARG A 102 2.31 -2.31 -7.38
CA ARG A 102 1.13 -2.85 -8.06
C ARG A 102 0.36 -3.91 -7.27
N GLY A 103 0.80 -4.28 -6.07
CA GLY A 103 0.12 -5.31 -5.27
C GLY A 103 -1.35 -4.98 -4.99
N HIS A 104 -1.67 -3.69 -4.84
CA HIS A 104 -3.04 -3.21 -4.69
C HIS A 104 -3.97 -3.61 -5.86
N LEU A 105 -3.44 -3.88 -7.06
CA LEU A 105 -4.18 -4.36 -8.23
C LEU A 105 -4.60 -5.83 -8.10
N ASP A 106 -3.91 -6.63 -7.28
CA ASP A 106 -4.27 -8.04 -7.02
C ASP A 106 -4.80 -8.24 -5.59
N ALA A 107 -5.00 -7.16 -4.83
CA ALA A 107 -5.57 -7.20 -3.50
C ALA A 107 -7.06 -7.58 -3.51
N ASP A 108 -7.48 -8.34 -2.51
CA ASP A 108 -8.85 -8.84 -2.35
C ASP A 108 -9.76 -7.78 -1.72
N LEU A 109 -10.15 -6.81 -2.55
CA LEU A 109 -10.79 -5.57 -2.12
C LEU A 109 -12.30 -5.52 -2.34
N ASP A 110 -12.84 -6.40 -3.19
CA ASP A 110 -14.26 -6.42 -3.55
C ASP A 110 -15.01 -7.47 -2.71
N PRO A 111 -15.92 -7.04 -1.80
CA PRO A 111 -16.81 -7.96 -1.07
C PRO A 111 -17.65 -8.85 -2.00
N LEU A 112 -18.08 -8.30 -3.15
CA LEU A 112 -19.02 -8.95 -4.07
C LEU A 112 -18.34 -9.89 -5.08
N LYS A 113 -17.01 -9.83 -5.20
CA LYS A 113 -16.20 -10.61 -6.16
C LYS A 113 -16.65 -10.42 -7.63
N LEU A 114 -17.10 -9.22 -7.97
CA LEU A 114 -17.50 -8.79 -9.31
C LEU A 114 -16.39 -8.10 -10.08
N TRP A 115 -15.33 -7.62 -9.40
CA TRP A 115 -14.23 -6.92 -10.06
C TRP A 115 -13.43 -7.79 -11.02
N GLU A 116 -13.53 -7.46 -12.30
CA GLU A 116 -12.64 -7.95 -13.36
C GLU A 116 -11.46 -7.00 -13.49
N ARG A 117 -10.28 -7.44 -13.04
CA ARG A 117 -9.06 -6.63 -13.04
C ARG A 117 -8.11 -7.01 -14.16
N MET A 118 -7.32 -6.04 -14.59
CA MET A 118 -6.22 -6.32 -15.52
C MET A 118 -5.21 -7.26 -14.87
N PRO A 119 -4.65 -8.23 -15.62
CA PRO A 119 -3.61 -9.09 -15.10
C PRO A 119 -2.37 -8.27 -14.70
N SER A 120 -1.74 -8.66 -13.60
CA SER A 120 -0.51 -8.05 -13.09
C SER A 120 0.68 -9.02 -13.20
N PRO A 121 1.27 -9.25 -14.40
CA PRO A 121 2.39 -10.19 -14.57
C PRO A 121 3.57 -9.91 -13.63
N THR A 122 3.79 -8.65 -13.26
CA THR A 122 4.88 -8.23 -12.36
C THR A 122 4.73 -8.71 -10.92
N LEU A 123 3.61 -9.35 -10.56
CA LEU A 123 3.41 -9.96 -9.25
C LEU A 123 3.74 -11.45 -9.23
N ASP A 124 3.88 -12.09 -10.39
CA ASP A 124 4.33 -13.47 -10.49
C ASP A 124 5.87 -13.53 -10.55
N TYR A 125 6.50 -14.34 -9.70
CA TYR A 125 7.95 -14.57 -9.75
C TYR A 125 8.40 -15.14 -11.10
N LYS A 126 7.51 -15.85 -11.81
CA LYS A 126 7.77 -16.40 -13.16
C LYS A 126 8.08 -15.32 -14.17
N PHE A 127 7.49 -14.12 -14.03
CA PHE A 127 7.80 -12.97 -14.87
C PHE A 127 9.26 -12.54 -14.78
N TYR A 128 9.91 -12.76 -13.64
CA TYR A 128 11.33 -12.44 -13.41
C TYR A 128 12.28 -13.59 -13.79
N GLY A 129 11.73 -14.68 -14.34
CA GLY A 129 12.48 -15.87 -14.77
C GLY A 129 12.82 -16.83 -13.63
N PHE A 130 12.07 -16.80 -12.54
CA PHE A 130 12.09 -17.86 -11.52
C PHE A 130 11.12 -18.97 -11.90
N THR A 131 11.41 -20.18 -11.42
CA THR A 131 10.59 -21.37 -11.59
C THR A 131 10.19 -21.93 -10.23
N ASP A 132 9.25 -22.87 -10.20
CA ASP A 132 8.80 -23.51 -8.96
C ASP A 132 9.96 -24.23 -8.22
N ASN A 133 11.01 -24.63 -8.95
CA ASN A 133 12.24 -25.20 -8.39
C ASN A 133 13.10 -24.18 -7.62
N ASP A 134 12.87 -22.87 -7.82
CA ASP A 134 13.59 -21.80 -7.15
C ASP A 134 12.93 -21.39 -5.82
N LEU A 135 11.75 -21.92 -5.50
CA LEU A 135 10.96 -21.52 -4.33
C LEU A 135 11.72 -21.72 -3.01
N ASP A 136 12.51 -22.79 -2.92
CA ASP A 136 13.26 -23.13 -1.70
C ASP A 136 14.68 -22.56 -1.72
N LYS A 137 15.04 -21.75 -2.73
CA LYS A 137 16.32 -21.02 -2.75
C LYS A 137 16.28 -19.86 -1.76
N GLU A 138 17.35 -19.76 -0.98
CA GLU A 138 17.56 -18.68 -0.01
C GLU A 138 18.31 -17.50 -0.63
N PHE A 139 17.83 -16.29 -0.39
CA PHE A 139 18.43 -15.04 -0.85
C PHE A 139 18.87 -14.18 0.35
N ASP A 140 20.08 -13.63 0.29
CA ASP A 140 20.55 -12.61 1.24
C ASP A 140 20.07 -11.24 0.76
N ILE A 141 19.08 -10.69 1.45
CA ILE A 141 18.42 -9.41 1.16
C ILE A 141 18.91 -8.29 2.09
N GLY A 142 19.93 -8.53 2.92
CA GLY A 142 20.61 -7.51 3.72
C GLY A 142 19.71 -6.76 4.71
N GLY A 143 18.56 -7.31 5.13
CA GLY A 143 17.62 -6.65 6.03
C GLY A 143 16.66 -5.67 5.37
N TYR A 144 16.71 -5.52 4.03
CA TYR A 144 15.94 -4.51 3.29
C TYR A 144 14.42 -4.76 3.27
N VAL A 145 13.99 -6.01 3.42
CA VAL A 145 12.58 -6.41 3.39
C VAL A 145 12.27 -7.21 4.66
N TYR A 146 11.16 -6.88 5.33
CA TYR A 146 10.68 -7.57 6.54
C TYR A 146 11.70 -7.65 7.70
N ASN A 147 12.75 -6.82 7.68
CA ASN A 147 13.90 -6.89 8.60
C ASN A 147 14.57 -8.27 8.69
N LYS A 148 14.45 -9.10 7.64
CA LYS A 148 15.15 -10.40 7.54
C LYS A 148 16.44 -10.22 6.76
N SER A 149 17.55 -10.78 7.24
CA SER A 149 18.81 -10.81 6.47
C SER A 149 18.71 -11.78 5.30
N LYS A 150 18.12 -12.94 5.53
CA LYS A 150 17.90 -13.98 4.52
C LYS A 150 16.45 -14.41 4.47
N ILE A 151 15.97 -14.75 3.28
CA ILE A 151 14.60 -15.23 3.06
C ILE A 151 14.55 -16.20 1.88
N THR A 152 13.73 -17.24 1.97
CA THR A 152 13.45 -18.11 0.82
C THR A 152 12.48 -17.44 -0.14
N LEU A 153 12.55 -17.78 -1.43
CA LEU A 153 11.60 -17.23 -2.42
C LEU A 153 10.15 -17.56 -2.05
N ARG A 154 9.89 -18.74 -1.49
CA ARG A 154 8.58 -19.18 -0.98
C ARG A 154 8.08 -18.31 0.17
N GLU A 155 8.92 -18.07 1.17
CA GLU A 155 8.56 -17.19 2.29
C GLU A 155 8.32 -15.76 1.82
N LEU A 156 9.16 -15.27 0.91
CA LEU A 156 9.01 -13.94 0.33
C LEU A 156 7.70 -13.82 -0.46
N ALA A 157 7.35 -14.82 -1.28
CA ALA A 157 6.10 -14.88 -2.03
C ALA A 157 4.89 -14.73 -1.10
N LYS A 158 4.90 -15.53 -0.03
CA LYS A 158 3.83 -15.54 0.97
C LYS A 158 3.73 -14.18 1.66
N ALA A 159 4.85 -13.65 2.15
CA ALA A 159 4.88 -12.38 2.86
C ALA A 159 4.42 -11.21 1.97
N LEU A 160 4.90 -11.13 0.72
CA LEU A 160 4.50 -10.08 -0.23
C LEU A 160 3.00 -10.14 -0.52
N LYS A 161 2.45 -11.34 -0.71
CA LYS A 161 1.01 -11.53 -0.94
C LYS A 161 0.18 -11.12 0.27
N GLU A 162 0.58 -11.55 1.48
CA GLU A 162 -0.10 -11.19 2.73
C GLU A 162 0.00 -9.68 3.03
N THR A 163 1.07 -9.02 2.59
CA THR A 163 1.32 -7.60 2.85
C THR A 163 0.62 -6.66 1.86
N TYR A 164 0.67 -6.97 0.56
CA TYR A 164 0.26 -6.05 -0.50
C TYR A 164 -0.96 -6.51 -1.31
N CYS A 165 -1.34 -7.79 -1.20
CA CYS A 165 -2.41 -8.40 -2.01
C CYS A 165 -3.49 -9.07 -1.14
N SER A 166 -3.64 -8.63 0.12
CA SER A 166 -4.66 -9.14 1.04
C SER A 166 -5.94 -8.28 0.97
N THR A 167 -6.70 -8.17 2.06
CA THR A 167 -7.89 -7.31 2.20
C THR A 167 -7.58 -5.80 2.27
N ILE A 168 -6.29 -5.43 2.22
CA ILE A 168 -5.80 -4.05 2.12
C ILE A 168 -4.89 -3.94 0.90
N GLY A 169 -5.15 -2.94 0.07
CA GLY A 169 -4.30 -2.51 -1.04
C GLY A 169 -3.85 -1.07 -0.83
N ILE A 170 -2.55 -0.82 -0.87
CA ILE A 170 -2.00 0.51 -0.55
C ILE A 170 -1.29 1.08 -1.76
N GLU A 171 -1.67 2.29 -2.15
CA GLU A 171 -0.98 3.08 -3.17
C GLU A 171 -0.17 4.17 -2.49
N PHE A 172 1.15 4.03 -2.50
CA PHE A 172 2.06 4.98 -1.85
C PHE A 172 3.38 5.21 -2.60
N MET A 173 3.67 4.40 -3.62
CA MET A 173 4.95 4.51 -4.34
C MET A 173 5.04 5.75 -5.24
N HIS A 174 3.90 6.37 -5.57
CA HIS A 174 3.82 7.64 -6.32
C HIS A 174 4.21 8.87 -5.49
N ILE A 175 4.42 8.72 -4.18
CA ILE A 175 4.84 9.80 -3.28
C ILE A 175 6.31 10.11 -3.53
N ASN A 176 6.63 11.39 -3.80
CA ASN A 176 8.00 11.81 -4.05
C ASN A 176 8.82 11.96 -2.76
N ASP A 177 8.17 12.29 -1.65
CA ASP A 177 8.80 12.33 -0.33
C ASP A 177 9.31 10.93 0.08
N LEU A 178 10.64 10.80 0.10
CA LEU A 178 11.32 9.56 0.44
C LEU A 178 11.07 9.15 1.91
N GLU A 179 11.02 10.09 2.83
CA GLU A 179 10.81 9.82 4.25
C GLU A 179 9.40 9.27 4.48
N ALA A 180 8.39 9.94 3.91
CA ALA A 180 7.01 9.48 3.97
C ALA A 180 6.83 8.10 3.34
N ARG A 181 7.44 7.87 2.17
CA ARG A 181 7.37 6.58 1.47
C ARG A 181 8.06 5.46 2.25
N THR A 182 9.24 5.71 2.81
CA THR A 182 9.96 4.72 3.64
C THR A 182 9.24 4.46 4.97
N TRP A 183 8.61 5.47 5.56
CA TRP A 183 7.78 5.31 6.75
C TRP A 183 6.58 4.40 6.47
N LEU A 184 5.83 4.65 5.40
CA LEU A 184 4.69 3.82 4.97
C LEU A 184 5.15 2.38 4.68
N GLN A 185 6.24 2.22 3.91
CA GLN A 185 6.80 0.90 3.61
C GLN A 185 7.11 0.13 4.89
N ARG A 186 7.83 0.74 5.84
CA ARG A 186 8.16 0.10 7.13
C ARG A 186 6.90 -0.22 7.93
N LYS A 187 5.92 0.67 7.95
CA LYS A 187 4.67 0.46 8.71
C LYS A 187 3.92 -0.78 8.20
N VAL A 188 3.82 -0.91 6.88
CA VAL A 188 3.08 -1.99 6.21
C VAL A 188 3.86 -3.32 6.25
N GLU A 189 5.18 -3.30 6.01
CA GLU A 189 5.98 -4.54 6.03
C GLU A 189 6.18 -5.09 7.46
N ASN A 190 6.15 -4.25 8.49
CA ASN A 190 6.25 -4.71 9.88
C ASN A 190 4.95 -5.33 10.41
N LEU A 191 3.84 -5.26 9.66
CA LEU A 191 2.53 -5.75 10.06
C LEU A 191 2.52 -7.26 10.35
N MET A 192 3.36 -8.00 9.63
CA MET A 192 3.46 -9.47 9.66
C MET A 192 3.91 -10.07 11.00
N ASN A 193 4.24 -9.23 11.99
CA ASN A 193 4.90 -9.70 13.22
C ASN A 193 3.99 -9.76 14.46
N LYS A 194 2.73 -9.29 14.43
CA LYS A 194 1.85 -9.25 15.63
C LYS A 194 0.34 -9.32 15.31
N PRO A 195 -0.50 -9.83 16.24
CA PRO A 195 -1.95 -9.64 16.16
C PRO A 195 -2.28 -8.14 16.19
N LEU A 196 -3.13 -7.69 15.26
CA LEU A 196 -3.47 -6.27 15.08
C LEU A 196 -4.28 -5.68 16.25
N PHE A 197 -5.12 -6.52 16.85
CA PHE A 197 -6.09 -6.15 17.88
C PHE A 197 -6.21 -7.22 18.96
N THR A 198 -6.49 -6.75 20.17
CA THR A 198 -6.85 -7.58 21.32
C THR A 198 -8.26 -8.18 21.15
N PRO A 199 -8.59 -9.28 21.86
CA PRO A 199 -9.93 -9.84 21.84
C PRO A 199 -11.03 -8.83 22.22
N ASP A 200 -10.75 -7.94 23.18
CA ASP A 200 -11.72 -6.93 23.63
C ASP A 200 -12.01 -5.88 22.54
N GLU A 201 -10.98 -5.46 21.80
CA GLU A 201 -11.16 -4.57 20.63
C GLU A 201 -12.00 -5.25 19.54
N LYS A 202 -11.78 -6.54 19.28
CA LYS A 202 -12.57 -7.31 18.30
C LYS A 202 -14.05 -7.41 18.70
N VAL A 203 -14.33 -7.68 19.98
CA VAL A 203 -15.69 -7.68 20.52
C VAL A 203 -16.34 -6.29 20.37
N LYS A 204 -15.58 -5.22 20.61
CA LYS A 204 -16.05 -3.84 20.42
C LYS A 204 -16.39 -3.54 18.96
N PHE A 205 -15.56 -3.96 18.00
CA PHE A 205 -15.88 -3.80 16.57
C PHE A 205 -17.16 -4.55 16.20
N LEU A 206 -17.33 -5.78 16.69
CA LEU A 206 -18.56 -6.54 16.47
C LEU A 206 -19.80 -5.86 17.05
N GLN A 207 -19.71 -5.28 18.25
CA GLN A 207 -20.80 -4.50 18.84
C GLN A 207 -21.13 -3.27 18.01
N GLU A 208 -20.12 -2.57 17.50
CA GLU A 208 -20.29 -1.38 16.65
C GLU A 208 -20.96 -1.73 15.31
N LEU A 209 -20.57 -2.84 14.68
CA LEU A 209 -21.23 -3.38 13.49
C LEU A 209 -22.69 -3.78 13.77
N THR A 210 -22.93 -4.45 14.90
CA THR A 210 -24.28 -4.87 15.30
C THR A 210 -25.19 -3.67 15.53
N ALA A 211 -24.66 -2.59 16.12
CA ALA A 211 -25.40 -1.34 16.29
C ALA A 211 -25.68 -0.64 14.96
N ALA A 212 -24.74 -0.71 14.01
CA ALA A 212 -24.91 -0.16 12.67
C ALA A 212 -26.04 -0.87 11.90
N ASP A 213 -25.98 -2.20 11.77
CA ASP A 213 -26.98 -3.03 11.10
C ASP A 213 -28.34 -2.98 11.81
N GLY A 214 -28.33 -3.06 13.15
CA GLY A 214 -29.55 -3.04 13.96
C GLY A 214 -30.36 -1.76 13.79
N LEU A 215 -29.70 -0.60 13.71
CA LEU A 215 -30.37 0.67 13.47
C LEU A 215 -31.02 0.73 12.08
N GLU A 216 -30.32 0.28 11.03
CA GLU A 216 -30.84 0.30 9.67
C GLU A 216 -32.04 -0.62 9.50
N ARG A 217 -31.95 -1.85 10.06
CA ARG A 217 -33.08 -2.79 10.07
C ARG A 217 -34.27 -2.24 10.82
N TYR A 218 -34.04 -1.61 11.97
CA TYR A 218 -35.12 -0.99 12.75
C TYR A 218 -35.80 0.13 11.97
N LEU A 219 -35.03 1.04 11.37
CA LEU A 219 -35.59 2.13 10.55
C LEU A 219 -36.35 1.59 9.33
N GLY A 220 -35.83 0.55 8.67
CA GLY A 220 -36.49 -0.11 7.55
C GLY A 220 -37.81 -0.77 7.94
N ALA A 221 -37.87 -1.43 9.09
CA ALA A 221 -39.08 -2.07 9.59
C ALA A 221 -40.12 -1.05 10.09
N ARG A 222 -39.70 0.01 10.79
CA ARG A 222 -40.60 0.97 11.43
C ARG A 222 -41.13 2.03 10.46
N PHE A 223 -40.33 2.45 9.48
CA PHE A 223 -40.67 3.51 8.54
C PHE A 223 -40.52 3.01 7.09
N PRO A 224 -41.35 2.03 6.65
CA PRO A 224 -41.26 1.46 5.32
C PRO A 224 -41.50 2.54 4.25
N GLY A 225 -40.68 2.54 3.20
CA GLY A 225 -40.76 3.52 2.10
C GLY A 225 -40.15 4.90 2.37
N ALA A 226 -39.76 5.19 3.62
CA ALA A 226 -39.07 6.44 3.92
C ALA A 226 -37.64 6.43 3.37
N LYS A 227 -37.25 7.49 2.65
CA LYS A 227 -35.87 7.70 2.20
C LYS A 227 -34.97 7.92 3.43
N ARG A 228 -34.05 6.97 3.67
CA ARG A 228 -33.10 7.01 4.79
C ARG A 228 -31.62 6.99 4.39
N PHE A 229 -31.33 6.71 3.11
CA PHE A 229 -29.97 6.56 2.58
C PHE A 229 -29.12 5.60 3.41
N SER A 230 -29.62 4.37 3.51
CA SER A 230 -29.08 3.30 4.35
C SER A 230 -27.57 3.10 4.18
N LEU A 231 -26.91 2.78 5.30
CA LEU A 231 -25.52 2.34 5.32
C LEU A 231 -25.34 0.84 5.02
N GLU A 232 -26.42 0.06 4.92
CA GLU A 232 -26.38 -1.40 4.68
C GLU A 232 -25.41 -1.78 3.54
N GLY A 233 -24.49 -2.71 3.83
CA GLY A 233 -23.41 -3.13 2.93
C GLY A 233 -22.13 -2.27 3.05
N SER A 234 -22.13 -1.27 3.92
CA SER A 234 -20.96 -0.43 4.25
C SER A 234 -20.85 -0.22 5.76
N ASP A 235 -21.32 -1.19 6.54
CA ASP A 235 -21.46 -1.16 8.00
C ASP A 235 -20.13 -0.91 8.72
N ALA A 236 -19.02 -1.42 8.15
CA ALA A 236 -17.65 -1.21 8.64
C ALA A 236 -17.23 0.27 8.69
N PHE A 237 -17.98 1.17 8.05
CA PHE A 237 -17.79 2.61 8.16
C PHE A 237 -17.97 3.14 9.60
N ILE A 238 -18.86 2.53 10.40
CA ILE A 238 -19.05 2.94 11.80
C ILE A 238 -17.82 2.63 12.67
N PRO A 239 -17.32 1.38 12.73
CA PRO A 239 -16.09 1.12 13.47
C PRO A 239 -14.89 1.89 12.90
N LEU A 240 -14.82 2.12 11.58
CA LEU A 240 -13.79 2.98 10.97
C LEU A 240 -13.77 4.38 11.59
N ILE A 241 -14.90 5.10 11.58
CA ILE A 241 -14.96 6.47 12.10
C ILE A 241 -14.67 6.49 13.60
N LYS A 242 -15.25 5.56 14.37
CA LYS A 242 -15.04 5.51 15.81
C LYS A 242 -13.57 5.20 16.15
N GLU A 243 -12.89 4.39 15.34
CA GLU A 243 -11.46 4.12 15.53
C GLU A 243 -10.59 5.32 15.18
N ILE A 244 -10.91 6.09 14.13
CA ILE A 244 -10.24 7.38 13.85
C ILE A 244 -10.38 8.32 15.05
N ILE A 245 -11.58 8.44 15.62
CA ILE A 245 -11.84 9.31 16.77
C ILE A 245 -11.02 8.86 17.99
N ARG A 246 -11.02 7.56 18.30
CA ARG A 246 -10.26 7.00 19.44
C ARG A 246 -8.76 7.17 19.25
N HIS A 247 -8.23 6.85 18.07
CA HIS A 247 -6.81 6.99 17.77
C HIS A 247 -6.39 8.47 17.76
N GLY A 248 -7.22 9.35 17.20
CA GLY A 248 -7.01 10.79 17.24
C GLY A 248 -6.97 11.34 18.66
N ALA A 249 -7.87 10.89 19.55
CA ALA A 249 -7.84 11.26 20.96
C ALA A 249 -6.50 10.91 21.60
N LYS A 250 -6.00 9.69 21.33
CA LYS A 250 -4.71 9.18 21.82
C LYS A 250 -3.52 9.97 21.31
N THR A 251 -3.57 10.48 20.07
CA THR A 251 -2.51 11.31 19.48
C THR A 251 -2.63 12.80 19.82
N GLY A 252 -3.65 13.20 20.59
CA GLY A 252 -3.80 14.55 21.13
C GLY A 252 -4.81 15.44 20.40
N VAL A 253 -5.54 14.92 19.41
CA VAL A 253 -6.66 15.61 18.76
C VAL A 253 -7.74 15.95 19.79
N LYS A 254 -8.20 17.20 19.78
CA LYS A 254 -9.22 17.72 20.69
C LYS A 254 -10.55 17.98 20.02
N GLU A 255 -10.54 18.32 18.73
CA GLU A 255 -11.74 18.59 17.97
C GLU A 255 -11.70 17.86 16.61
N ILE A 256 -12.82 17.24 16.22
CA ILE A 256 -12.98 16.60 14.92
C ILE A 256 -14.18 17.22 14.23
N VAL A 257 -13.96 17.72 13.00
CA VAL A 257 -15.03 18.27 12.17
C VAL A 257 -15.28 17.34 11.00
N ILE A 258 -16.51 16.85 10.87
CA ILE A 258 -16.93 15.87 9.87
C ILE A 258 -17.79 16.56 8.81
N GLY A 259 -17.44 16.40 7.54
CA GLY A 259 -18.34 16.64 6.40
C GLY A 259 -18.67 15.33 5.72
N MET A 260 -19.95 15.06 5.46
CA MET A 260 -20.33 13.83 4.76
C MET A 260 -21.52 14.04 3.85
N ALA A 261 -21.61 13.19 2.82
CA ALA A 261 -22.80 13.03 2.01
C ALA A 261 -23.97 12.39 2.80
N HIS A 262 -25.04 12.02 2.09
CA HIS A 262 -26.26 11.47 2.70
C HIS A 262 -26.13 10.02 3.18
N ARG A 263 -25.28 9.19 2.54
CA ARG A 263 -25.17 7.75 2.83
C ARG A 263 -24.65 7.51 4.25
N GLY A 264 -25.42 6.76 5.04
CA GLY A 264 -25.10 6.42 6.43
C GLY A 264 -25.11 7.59 7.41
N ARG A 265 -25.61 8.77 7.02
CA ARG A 265 -25.59 9.96 7.88
C ARG A 265 -26.40 9.78 9.16
N LEU A 266 -27.57 9.15 9.08
CA LEU A 266 -28.41 8.86 10.25
C LEU A 266 -27.71 7.89 11.21
N ASN A 267 -26.98 6.93 10.65
CA ASN A 267 -26.18 5.99 11.41
C ASN A 267 -25.05 6.68 12.16
N VAL A 268 -24.31 7.58 11.49
CA VAL A 268 -23.28 8.41 12.12
C VAL A 268 -23.87 9.31 13.21
N LEU A 269 -25.01 9.97 12.95
CA LEU A 269 -25.68 10.81 13.96
C LEU A 269 -25.98 10.04 15.25
N VAL A 270 -26.52 8.83 15.15
CA VAL A 270 -26.92 8.03 16.33
C VAL A 270 -25.72 7.29 16.93
N ASN A 271 -25.02 6.48 16.15
CA ASN A 271 -24.02 5.54 16.64
C ASN A 271 -22.61 6.16 16.85
N VAL A 272 -22.36 7.36 16.33
CA VAL A 272 -21.10 8.09 16.53
C VAL A 272 -21.29 9.36 17.34
N LEU A 273 -22.21 10.26 16.92
CA LEU A 273 -22.42 11.54 17.60
C LEU A 273 -23.42 11.46 18.77
N GLY A 274 -24.08 10.33 18.99
CA GLY A 274 -24.97 10.14 20.13
C GLY A 274 -26.26 10.96 20.06
N LYS A 275 -26.74 11.32 18.86
CA LYS A 275 -28.07 11.89 18.68
C LYS A 275 -29.11 10.92 19.26
N LYS A 276 -30.03 11.44 20.07
CA LYS A 276 -31.07 10.61 20.70
C LYS A 276 -31.95 9.98 19.62
N THR A 277 -32.18 8.68 19.76
CA THR A 277 -33.03 7.92 18.82
C THR A 277 -34.47 8.43 18.82
N GLU A 278 -34.98 8.87 19.97
CA GLU A 278 -36.31 9.49 20.10
C GLU A 278 -36.45 10.72 19.20
N GLU A 279 -35.47 11.65 19.24
CA GLU A 279 -35.46 12.85 18.38
C GLU A 279 -35.45 12.47 16.90
N LEU A 280 -34.66 11.45 16.52
CA LEU A 280 -34.64 10.96 15.15
C LEU A 280 -36.00 10.36 14.75
N PHE A 281 -36.63 9.57 15.60
CA PHE A 281 -37.92 8.94 15.30
C PHE A 281 -39.05 9.97 15.20
N ASP A 282 -39.02 11.03 16.00
CA ASP A 282 -39.94 12.15 15.87
C ASP A 282 -39.79 12.87 14.52
N GLU A 283 -38.56 13.04 14.01
CA GLU A 283 -38.31 13.56 12.66
C GLU A 283 -38.83 12.63 11.55
N PHE A 284 -38.86 11.32 11.77
CA PHE A 284 -39.51 10.38 10.85
C PHE A 284 -41.04 10.44 10.92
N ALA A 285 -41.59 10.73 12.10
CA ALA A 285 -43.02 10.92 12.32
C ALA A 285 -43.54 12.30 11.87
N GLY A 286 -42.67 13.19 11.39
CA GLY A 286 -43.03 14.54 10.94
C GLY A 286 -43.24 15.54 12.08
N LYS A 287 -42.85 15.19 13.31
CA LYS A 287 -42.90 16.10 14.45
C LYS A 287 -41.63 16.97 14.44
N HIS A 288 -41.74 18.16 13.90
CA HIS A 288 -40.65 19.16 13.94
C HIS A 288 -41.00 20.27 14.92
N GLN A 289 -40.08 20.57 15.85
CA GLN A 289 -40.18 21.75 16.70
C GLN A 289 -39.46 22.92 16.01
N GLY A 290 -40.22 23.92 15.53
CA GLY A 290 -39.65 25.19 15.07
C GLY A 290 -40.52 26.00 14.11
N ASN A 291 -40.44 27.33 14.21
CA ASN A 291 -41.13 28.30 13.33
C ASN A 291 -40.28 28.69 12.09
N ARG A 292 -39.40 27.81 11.61
CA ARG A 292 -38.51 28.08 10.45
C ARG A 292 -38.82 27.10 9.31
N THR A 293 -38.39 27.44 8.10
CA THR A 293 -38.59 26.62 6.89
C THR A 293 -37.98 25.21 6.99
N GLY A 294 -36.96 25.02 7.84
CA GLY A 294 -36.32 23.73 8.08
C GLY A 294 -35.48 23.22 6.90
N ASP A 295 -34.93 22.02 7.05
CA ASP A 295 -34.30 21.22 5.98
C ASP A 295 -34.48 19.73 6.33
N VAL A 296 -34.31 18.84 5.35
CA VAL A 296 -34.47 17.40 5.53
C VAL A 296 -33.51 16.84 6.58
N LYS A 297 -33.95 15.82 7.33
CA LYS A 297 -33.23 15.20 8.46
C LYS A 297 -31.77 14.82 8.18
N TYR A 298 -31.46 14.43 6.93
CA TYR A 298 -30.11 14.06 6.50
C TYR A 298 -29.26 15.24 5.98
N HIS A 299 -29.66 16.49 6.20
CA HIS A 299 -28.83 17.70 6.01
C HIS A 299 -28.43 18.37 7.33
N GLN A 300 -29.08 17.98 8.43
CA GLN A 300 -28.86 18.56 9.74
C GLN A 300 -27.45 18.24 10.25
N GLY A 301 -26.75 19.27 10.71
CA GLY A 301 -25.51 19.12 11.48
C GLY A 301 -25.80 18.71 12.91
N PHE A 302 -24.75 18.35 13.64
CA PHE A 302 -24.85 17.98 15.05
C PHE A 302 -23.52 18.23 15.76
N SER A 303 -23.54 18.40 17.07
CA SER A 303 -22.31 18.55 17.86
C SER A 303 -22.45 17.83 19.18
N SER A 304 -21.40 17.14 19.57
CA SER A 304 -21.39 16.26 20.74
C SER A 304 -19.96 16.07 21.22
N ASP A 305 -19.79 15.79 22.50
CA ASP A 305 -18.50 15.37 23.02
C ASP A 305 -18.43 13.84 23.07
N PHE A 306 -17.32 13.28 22.59
CA PHE A 306 -17.03 11.86 22.60
C PHE A 306 -15.99 11.57 23.68
N MET A 307 -16.34 10.69 24.63
CA MET A 307 -15.42 10.26 25.68
C MET A 307 -14.56 9.09 25.16
N SER A 308 -13.26 9.32 24.98
CA SER A 308 -12.25 8.28 24.78
C SER A 308 -11.58 7.95 26.11
N GLU A 309 -10.88 6.81 26.16
CA GLU A 309 -10.03 6.42 27.30
C GLU A 309 -8.93 7.47 27.58
N ASP A 310 -8.44 8.12 26.52
CA ASP A 310 -7.38 9.15 26.57
C ASP A 310 -7.91 10.59 26.70
N GLY A 311 -9.24 10.77 26.81
CA GLY A 311 -9.88 12.06 27.06
C GLY A 311 -11.03 12.42 26.13
N LEU A 312 -11.55 13.63 26.33
CA LEU A 312 -12.70 14.16 25.61
C LEU A 312 -12.30 14.71 24.24
N VAL A 313 -13.04 14.31 23.20
CA VAL A 313 -12.92 14.86 21.84
C VAL A 313 -14.25 15.50 21.44
N HIS A 314 -14.22 16.78 21.08
CA HIS A 314 -15.40 17.47 20.58
C HIS A 314 -15.64 17.10 19.11
N LEU A 315 -16.82 16.58 18.80
CA LEU A 315 -17.22 16.22 17.44
C LEU A 315 -18.21 17.25 16.91
N ALA A 316 -18.01 17.69 15.67
CA ALA A 316 -18.93 18.56 14.95
C ALA A 316 -19.20 18.02 13.55
N LEU A 317 -20.44 17.61 13.29
CA LEU A 317 -20.93 17.26 11.95
C LEU A 317 -21.47 18.53 11.27
N ALA A 318 -20.88 18.88 10.12
CA ALA A 318 -21.29 20.04 9.34
C ALA A 318 -22.68 19.85 8.70
N PHE A 319 -23.42 20.95 8.59
CA PHE A 319 -24.60 21.02 7.71
C PHE A 319 -24.15 20.94 6.25
N ASN A 320 -24.98 20.34 5.39
CA ASN A 320 -24.73 20.31 3.95
C ASN A 320 -26.03 20.29 3.15
N PRO A 321 -26.06 20.92 1.96
CA PRO A 321 -27.17 20.75 1.03
C PRO A 321 -27.08 19.40 0.31
N SER A 322 -28.05 19.12 -0.56
CA SER A 322 -28.04 17.95 -1.47
C SER A 322 -26.88 17.94 -2.47
N HIS A 323 -26.27 19.10 -2.75
CA HIS A 323 -25.14 19.22 -3.67
C HIS A 323 -23.94 18.48 -3.05
N LEU A 324 -23.57 17.35 -3.64
CA LEU A 324 -22.48 16.52 -3.14
C LEU A 324 -21.14 17.28 -3.22
N GLU A 325 -20.19 16.86 -2.39
CA GLU A 325 -18.81 17.36 -2.33
C GLU A 325 -18.60 18.81 -1.85
N ILE A 326 -19.58 19.71 -2.01
CA ILE A 326 -19.45 21.13 -1.69
C ILE A 326 -19.22 21.41 -0.19
N VAL A 327 -19.54 20.46 0.69
CA VAL A 327 -19.28 20.56 2.13
C VAL A 327 -17.78 20.44 2.48
N SER A 328 -16.98 19.79 1.63
CA SER A 328 -15.56 19.56 1.87
C SER A 328 -14.76 20.85 2.10
N PRO A 329 -14.82 21.87 1.21
CA PRO A 329 -14.13 23.14 1.46
C PRO A 329 -14.71 23.92 2.67
N VAL A 330 -16.00 23.77 2.96
CA VAL A 330 -16.65 24.38 4.14
C VAL A 330 -16.07 23.80 5.44
N VAL A 331 -15.87 22.48 5.49
CA VAL A 331 -15.23 21.80 6.64
C VAL A 331 -13.79 22.24 6.80
N SER A 332 -13.01 22.32 5.71
CA SER A 332 -11.64 22.84 5.76
C SER A 332 -11.60 24.27 6.31
N GLY A 333 -12.52 25.14 5.88
CA GLY A 333 -12.64 26.50 6.41
C GLY A 333 -13.02 26.54 7.90
N SER A 334 -13.95 25.69 8.32
CA SER A 334 -14.37 25.55 9.72
C SER A 334 -13.21 25.10 10.62
N VAL A 335 -12.45 24.08 10.19
CA VAL A 335 -11.25 23.61 10.89
C VAL A 335 -10.18 24.70 10.94
N ARG A 336 -9.91 25.37 9.82
CA ARG A 336 -8.94 26.48 9.78
C ARG A 336 -9.30 27.59 10.77
N ALA A 337 -10.59 27.93 10.88
CA ALA A 337 -11.06 28.91 11.84
C ALA A 337 -10.87 28.45 13.30
N ARG A 338 -11.16 27.18 13.60
CA ARG A 338 -10.94 26.57 14.93
C ARG A 338 -9.46 26.54 15.30
N GLN A 339 -8.59 26.09 14.39
CA GLN A 339 -7.14 26.09 14.56
C GLN A 339 -6.60 27.49 14.87
N LYS A 340 -7.04 28.50 14.12
CA LYS A 340 -6.65 29.90 14.36
C LYS A 340 -7.14 30.42 15.70
N ARG A 341 -8.36 30.05 16.11
CA ARG A 341 -8.93 30.44 17.42
C ARG A 341 -8.15 29.89 18.60
N ILE A 342 -7.69 28.65 18.52
CA ILE A 342 -6.96 27.97 19.62
C ILE A 342 -5.44 28.11 19.51
N GLY A 343 -4.92 28.80 18.49
CA GLY A 343 -3.48 28.95 18.24
C GLY A 343 -2.79 27.63 17.85
N ASP A 344 -3.46 26.75 17.11
CA ASP A 344 -2.92 25.47 16.63
C ASP A 344 -2.10 25.67 15.34
N ASN A 345 -0.88 26.20 15.51
CA ASN A 345 0.02 26.49 14.40
C ASN A 345 0.66 25.24 13.78
N ASP A 346 0.71 24.15 14.55
CA ASP A 346 1.28 22.85 14.15
C ASP A 346 0.21 21.91 13.55
N PHE A 347 -1.06 22.30 13.58
CA PHE A 347 -2.19 21.57 13.00
C PHE A 347 -2.43 20.17 13.60
N THR A 348 -2.21 20.01 14.91
CA THR A 348 -2.28 18.70 15.58
C THR A 348 -3.56 18.50 16.40
N ARG A 349 -4.31 19.58 16.68
CA ARG A 349 -5.41 19.53 17.66
C ARG A 349 -6.80 19.49 17.03
N VAL A 350 -6.95 19.91 15.78
CA VAL A 350 -8.24 19.91 15.06
C VAL A 350 -8.12 19.10 13.78
N LEU A 351 -8.85 17.98 13.70
CA LEU A 351 -8.79 17.04 12.59
C LEU A 351 -10.05 17.16 11.71
N PRO A 352 -9.91 17.50 10.40
CA PRO A 352 -11.01 17.39 9.45
C PRO A 352 -11.16 15.95 8.95
N ILE A 353 -12.40 15.49 8.89
CA ILE A 353 -12.80 14.24 8.22
C ILE A 353 -13.81 14.59 7.13
N THR A 354 -13.57 14.13 5.90
CA THR A 354 -14.56 14.27 4.80
C THR A 354 -14.95 12.90 4.25
N VAL A 355 -16.24 12.69 4.02
CA VAL A 355 -16.81 11.42 3.58
C VAL A 355 -17.53 11.61 2.25
N HIS A 356 -17.15 10.79 1.29
CA HIS A 356 -17.49 10.93 -0.12
C HIS A 356 -18.17 9.67 -0.66
N GLY A 357 -18.93 9.82 -1.74
CA GLY A 357 -19.35 8.69 -2.59
C GLY A 357 -18.37 8.49 -3.75
N ASP A 358 -18.22 7.26 -4.23
CA ASP A 358 -17.30 6.88 -5.32
C ASP A 358 -17.53 7.67 -6.62
N SER A 359 -18.77 7.81 -7.08
CA SER A 359 -19.03 8.57 -8.31
C SER A 359 -18.87 10.08 -8.12
N ALA A 360 -19.12 10.58 -6.91
CA ALA A 360 -19.09 12.02 -6.62
C ALA A 360 -17.64 12.52 -6.45
N VAL A 361 -16.79 11.75 -5.75
CA VAL A 361 -15.41 12.16 -5.43
C VAL A 361 -14.57 12.40 -6.69
N ILE A 362 -14.77 11.59 -7.73
CA ILE A 362 -14.05 11.70 -9.00
C ILE A 362 -14.75 12.62 -10.00
N GLY A 363 -16.08 12.80 -9.88
CA GLY A 363 -16.88 13.53 -10.85
C GLY A 363 -17.10 15.02 -10.55
N GLN A 364 -16.89 15.48 -9.31
CA GLN A 364 -17.13 16.88 -8.92
C GLN A 364 -15.83 17.68 -8.82
N GLY A 365 -15.69 18.74 -9.62
CA GLY A 365 -14.48 19.58 -9.69
C GLY A 365 -14.08 20.23 -8.36
N VAL A 366 -15.04 20.49 -7.46
CA VAL A 366 -14.75 21.05 -6.13
C VAL A 366 -13.83 20.16 -5.29
N VAL A 367 -13.80 18.85 -5.55
CA VAL A 367 -12.87 17.93 -4.88
C VAL A 367 -11.43 18.26 -5.26
N GLN A 368 -11.18 18.45 -6.56
CA GLN A 368 -9.87 18.85 -7.07
C GLN A 368 -9.45 20.21 -6.50
N GLU A 369 -10.35 21.20 -6.51
CA GLU A 369 -10.08 22.52 -5.95
C GLU A 369 -9.70 22.44 -4.46
N THR A 370 -10.44 21.62 -3.69
CA THR A 370 -10.20 21.43 -2.26
C THR A 370 -8.89 20.67 -1.98
N LEU A 371 -8.56 19.66 -2.79
CA LEU A 371 -7.29 18.96 -2.70
C LEU A 371 -6.12 19.90 -2.99
N ASN A 372 -6.22 20.71 -4.05
CA ASN A 372 -5.20 21.70 -4.39
C ASN A 372 -4.93 22.70 -3.23
N MET A 373 -5.97 23.05 -2.47
CA MET A 373 -5.83 23.96 -1.32
C MET A 373 -5.14 23.32 -0.09
N SER A 374 -5.03 21.99 -0.01
CA SER A 374 -4.59 21.25 1.19
C SER A 374 -3.26 21.70 1.78
N SER A 375 -2.30 22.09 0.94
CA SER A 375 -0.95 22.52 1.35
C SER A 375 -0.68 24.02 1.17
N THR A 376 -1.67 24.79 0.68
CA THR A 376 -1.49 26.24 0.44
C THR A 376 -1.52 27.03 1.74
N ARG A 377 -0.67 28.06 1.88
CA ARG A 377 -0.46 28.79 3.15
C ARG A 377 -1.74 29.33 3.81
N GLY A 378 -2.71 29.74 3.00
CA GLY A 378 -3.96 30.36 3.49
C GLY A 378 -4.99 29.34 3.96
N TYR A 379 -4.96 28.14 3.37
CA TYR A 379 -6.02 27.15 3.48
C TYR A 379 -5.58 25.84 4.14
N LYS A 380 -4.26 25.62 4.34
CA LYS A 380 -3.74 24.41 4.97
C LYS A 380 -4.28 24.20 6.38
N VAL A 381 -4.61 22.95 6.67
CA VAL A 381 -5.18 22.49 7.95
C VAL A 381 -4.42 21.31 8.55
N GLY A 382 -3.22 20.99 8.05
CA GLY A 382 -2.38 19.89 8.56
C GLY A 382 -2.64 18.52 7.93
N GLY A 383 -3.58 18.44 6.99
CA GLY A 383 -4.05 17.19 6.40
C GLY A 383 -5.55 17.02 6.60
N THR A 384 -6.14 16.04 5.92
CA THR A 384 -7.57 15.70 6.05
C THR A 384 -7.71 14.22 5.82
N ILE A 385 -8.39 13.52 6.73
CA ILE A 385 -8.72 12.11 6.48
C ILE A 385 -9.96 12.08 5.58
N ARG A 386 -9.79 11.54 4.37
CA ARG A 386 -10.84 11.48 3.35
C ARG A 386 -11.28 10.03 3.19
N ILE A 387 -12.53 9.76 3.48
CA ILE A 387 -13.11 8.42 3.42
C ILE A 387 -14.04 8.37 2.22
N VAL A 388 -13.83 7.42 1.31
CA VAL A 388 -14.75 7.19 0.20
C VAL A 388 -15.53 5.92 0.49
N ILE A 389 -16.85 6.05 0.64
CA ILE A 389 -17.74 4.89 0.70
C ILE A 389 -17.93 4.40 -0.73
N ASN A 390 -17.07 3.48 -1.16
CA ASN A 390 -17.10 2.91 -2.49
C ASN A 390 -18.02 1.68 -2.54
N ASN A 391 -19.31 1.96 -2.67
CA ASN A 391 -20.35 0.94 -2.87
C ASN A 391 -20.46 0.47 -4.34
N GLN A 392 -19.51 0.86 -5.20
CA GLN A 392 -19.38 0.44 -6.60
C GLN A 392 -20.59 0.79 -7.48
N ILE A 393 -21.39 1.78 -7.08
CA ILE A 393 -22.56 2.22 -7.83
C ILE A 393 -22.95 3.66 -7.48
N GLY A 394 -23.05 4.49 -8.52
CA GLY A 394 -23.61 5.84 -8.43
C GLY A 394 -25.07 5.86 -8.83
N PHE A 395 -25.98 5.79 -7.87
CA PHE A 395 -27.43 5.73 -8.12
C PHE A 395 -27.80 4.56 -9.05
N THR A 396 -27.95 4.79 -10.36
CA THR A 396 -28.25 3.76 -11.38
C THR A 396 -27.06 3.43 -12.27
N THR A 397 -25.93 4.13 -12.11
CA THR A 397 -24.74 4.00 -12.96
C THR A 397 -23.68 3.18 -12.24
N SER A 398 -23.52 1.92 -12.62
CA SER A 398 -22.52 0.99 -12.06
C SER A 398 -21.32 0.75 -12.97
N ASN A 399 -21.48 0.92 -14.29
CA ASN A 399 -20.39 0.77 -15.23
C ASN A 399 -19.32 1.83 -14.96
N THR A 400 -18.11 1.36 -14.62
CA THR A 400 -17.00 2.24 -14.26
C THR A 400 -16.62 3.19 -15.39
N LYS A 401 -16.78 2.76 -16.65
CA LYS A 401 -16.51 3.57 -17.84
C LYS A 401 -17.46 4.76 -18.01
N ASP A 402 -18.63 4.72 -17.37
CA ASP A 402 -19.60 5.82 -17.39
C ASP A 402 -19.39 6.80 -16.22
N THR A 403 -18.67 6.40 -15.17
CA THR A 403 -18.47 7.20 -13.95
C THR A 403 -17.07 7.80 -13.86
N ARG A 404 -16.05 7.18 -14.46
CA ARG A 404 -14.64 7.61 -14.38
C ARG A 404 -13.81 7.10 -15.56
N SER A 405 -12.62 7.68 -15.71
CA SER A 405 -11.62 7.31 -16.73
C SER A 405 -10.33 6.71 -16.14
N THR A 406 -10.37 6.36 -14.86
CA THR A 406 -9.23 5.85 -14.08
C THR A 406 -9.62 4.54 -13.39
N GLU A 407 -8.64 3.80 -12.85
CA GLU A 407 -8.88 2.53 -12.15
C GLU A 407 -9.74 2.74 -10.90
N TYR A 408 -9.31 3.65 -10.02
CA TYR A 408 -9.97 3.94 -8.76
C TYR A 408 -10.66 5.30 -8.78
N CYS A 409 -11.78 5.40 -8.07
CA CYS A 409 -12.43 6.70 -7.82
C CYS A 409 -11.54 7.65 -7.01
N THR A 410 -10.57 7.12 -6.27
CA THR A 410 -9.62 7.87 -5.44
C THR A 410 -8.38 8.36 -6.19
N ASP A 411 -8.25 8.08 -7.49
CA ASP A 411 -7.07 8.49 -8.27
C ASP A 411 -6.85 10.01 -8.28
N ILE A 412 -7.91 10.79 -8.05
CA ILE A 412 -7.81 12.25 -7.86
C ILE A 412 -6.88 12.66 -6.70
N ALA A 413 -6.74 11.81 -5.67
CA ALA A 413 -5.88 12.07 -4.53
C ALA A 413 -4.39 12.06 -4.90
N LYS A 414 -4.01 11.37 -5.98
CA LYS A 414 -2.63 11.34 -6.49
C LYS A 414 -2.14 12.71 -6.96
N MET A 415 -3.06 13.65 -7.27
CA MET A 415 -2.72 15.03 -7.62
C MET A 415 -1.84 15.70 -6.55
N ILE A 416 -2.08 15.40 -5.27
CA ILE A 416 -1.34 15.96 -4.14
C ILE A 416 -0.39 14.94 -3.50
N GLU A 417 -0.09 13.86 -4.21
CA GLU A 417 0.75 12.77 -3.72
C GLU A 417 0.24 12.17 -2.40
N ALA A 418 -1.08 12.16 -2.17
CA ALA A 418 -1.63 11.53 -0.97
C ALA A 418 -1.54 10.00 -1.08
N PRO A 419 -1.17 9.27 -0.02
CA PRO A 419 -1.32 7.82 0.04
C PRO A 419 -2.79 7.44 -0.02
N VAL A 420 -3.11 6.34 -0.70
CA VAL A 420 -4.46 5.79 -0.78
C VAL A 420 -4.48 4.39 -0.19
N ILE A 421 -5.45 4.15 0.70
CA ILE A 421 -5.66 2.85 1.35
C ILE A 421 -7.01 2.32 0.88
N HIS A 422 -6.96 1.30 0.04
CA HIS A 422 -8.12 0.51 -0.34
C HIS A 422 -8.28 -0.60 0.68
N VAL A 423 -9.49 -0.77 1.19
CA VAL A 423 -9.77 -1.80 2.20
C VAL A 423 -11.11 -2.46 1.91
N ASN A 424 -11.14 -3.79 2.05
CA ASN A 424 -12.35 -4.58 1.90
C ASN A 424 -13.31 -4.31 3.07
N GLY A 425 -14.54 -3.90 2.76
CA GLY A 425 -15.56 -3.59 3.76
C GLY A 425 -16.02 -4.78 4.61
N ASP A 426 -15.83 -6.01 4.13
CA ASP A 426 -16.17 -7.25 4.85
C ASP A 426 -15.09 -7.67 5.87
N ASP A 427 -13.94 -6.98 5.91
CA ASP A 427 -12.88 -7.18 6.89
C ASP A 427 -12.79 -5.99 7.86
N PRO A 428 -13.59 -5.98 8.94
CA PRO A 428 -13.62 -4.85 9.88
C PRO A 428 -12.32 -4.66 10.65
N GLU A 429 -11.49 -5.71 10.79
CA GLU A 429 -10.17 -5.58 11.42
C GLU A 429 -9.21 -4.83 10.49
N ALA A 430 -9.18 -5.19 9.20
CA ALA A 430 -8.43 -4.45 8.19
C ALA A 430 -8.88 -2.98 8.10
N VAL A 431 -10.19 -2.74 8.17
CA VAL A 431 -10.78 -1.39 8.19
C VAL A 431 -10.33 -0.57 9.40
N ALA A 432 -10.38 -1.15 10.60
CA ALA A 432 -9.90 -0.50 11.82
C ALA A 432 -8.38 -0.24 11.76
N TYR A 433 -7.62 -1.13 11.11
CA TYR A 433 -6.19 -0.94 10.92
C TYR A 433 -5.90 0.22 9.95
N ALA A 434 -6.63 0.31 8.84
CA ALA A 434 -6.56 1.43 7.91
C ALA A 434 -6.87 2.76 8.60
N ALA A 435 -7.87 2.78 9.49
CA ALA A 435 -8.18 3.95 10.33
C ALA A 435 -6.99 4.41 11.19
N ARG A 436 -6.31 3.47 11.89
CA ARG A 436 -5.11 3.78 12.70
C ARG A 436 -3.91 4.22 11.87
N MET A 437 -3.82 3.79 10.62
CA MET A 437 -2.73 4.17 9.73
C MET A 437 -2.95 5.55 9.10
N ALA A 438 -4.22 5.97 8.94
CA ALA A 438 -4.59 7.25 8.38
C ALA A 438 -4.49 8.43 9.36
N VAL A 439 -4.64 8.16 10.67
CA VAL A 439 -4.39 9.11 11.78
C VAL A 439 -2.91 9.13 12.11
#